data_AF-A0AAJ5C5T8-F1
#
_entry.id   AF-A0AAJ5C5T8-F1
#
_cell.length_a   1.000
_cell.length_b   1.000
_cell.length_c   1.000
_cell.angle_alpha   90.00
_cell.angle_beta   90.00
_cell.angle_gamma   90.00
#
_symmetry.space_group_name_H-M   'P 1'
#
loop_
_entity.id
_entity.type
_entity.pdbx_description
1 polymer ?
#
loop_
_entity_poly.entity_id
_entity_poly.type
_entity_poly.pdbx_seq_one_letter_code
_entity_poly.pdbx_strand_id
1 'polypeptide(L)'
;MTSFSLIAVFLSLFLGAVYSLPSSSFLTRSTDSHSGGADGYFAVTFKTTEEKIFGHVAKVGEETTFTAVNQGKPLLVASKGTRGVRDPFVVASPTHDRFWIIGTDLNASAINQNFTEARHYGSTSLHIWESTDLVNWSGDNLVQVMPDSLQAGMVWAPSAVYDHSIDQFSVFWASKTFPADDPGHLTNGSLDQIWYAHTKDFRNFTMPRVWASSDVGLIDQEILTTSDKNTFYRFLKDENVTEVYAEKTTTGLFGEWHRLGKTVVQGRREGPASYRDIRNPSRTYLWVDNYNATIPGYEAYYSDDIDSNVWTPTSPSLTPATMRHGAIIPVTKRQMHRLMKWR
;
A
#
# COMPACT_ATOMS: atom_id res chain seq x y z
N MET A 1 -5.32 72.82 59.33
CA MET A 1 -6.66 72.53 58.80
C MET A 1 -6.58 71.14 58.17
N THR A 2 -6.78 70.08 58.96
CA THR A 2 -8.03 69.26 59.04
C THR A 2 -8.31 68.59 57.68
N SER A 3 -8.27 67.26 57.51
CA SER A 3 -8.73 66.18 58.39
C SER A 3 -8.09 64.82 58.03
N PHE A 4 -7.96 63.95 59.04
CA PHE A 4 -7.70 62.51 58.91
C PHE A 4 -8.96 61.76 58.45
N SER A 5 -8.80 60.67 57.70
CA SER A 5 -9.67 59.48 57.80
C SER A 5 -9.00 58.22 57.24
N LEU A 6 -8.96 57.18 58.08
CA LEU A 6 -8.64 55.79 57.77
C LEU A 6 -9.69 55.19 56.82
N ILE A 7 -9.28 54.34 55.88
CA ILE A 7 -10.16 53.31 55.30
C ILE A 7 -9.44 51.96 55.30
N ALA A 8 -10.19 50.99 55.80
CA ALA A 8 -9.81 49.62 56.11
C ALA A 8 -9.79 48.71 54.88
N VAL A 9 -8.94 47.69 54.96
CA VAL A 9 -8.83 46.56 54.04
C VAL A 9 -10.00 45.59 54.27
N PHE A 10 -10.81 45.35 53.24
CA PHE A 10 -11.80 44.26 53.24
C PHE A 10 -11.30 43.11 52.35
N LEU A 11 -11.00 41.98 53.00
CA LEU A 11 -10.70 40.70 52.39
C LEU A 11 -12.03 39.95 52.23
N SER A 12 -12.54 39.84 51.00
CA SER A 12 -13.77 39.10 50.71
C SER A 12 -13.46 37.63 50.38
N LEU A 13 -13.85 36.74 51.31
CA LEU A 13 -13.99 35.31 51.13
C LEU A 13 -15.12 35.00 50.13
N PHE A 14 -14.80 34.31 49.03
CA PHE A 14 -15.81 33.60 48.23
C PHE A 14 -15.71 32.10 48.48
N LEU A 15 -16.74 31.55 49.12
CA LEU A 15 -17.04 30.12 49.13
C LEU A 15 -17.46 29.69 47.71
N GLY A 16 -16.60 28.94 47.04
CA GLY A 16 -16.96 28.21 45.82
C GLY A 16 -17.36 26.77 46.18
N ALA A 17 -18.63 26.43 45.95
CA ALA A 17 -19.16 25.08 46.11
C ALA A 17 -18.41 24.08 45.23
N VAL A 18 -17.92 23.00 45.84
CA VAL A 18 -17.33 21.85 45.13
C VAL A 18 -18.48 21.05 44.52
N TYR A 19 -18.74 21.24 43.23
CA TYR A 19 -19.46 20.25 42.45
C TYR A 19 -18.47 19.19 41.98
N SER A 20 -18.50 18.03 42.62
CA SER A 20 -17.83 16.82 42.13
C SER A 20 -18.46 16.41 40.79
N LEU A 21 -17.78 16.69 39.70
CA LEU A 21 -18.08 16.07 38.41
C LEU A 21 -17.74 14.58 38.52
N PRO A 22 -18.58 13.66 38.01
CA PRO A 22 -18.25 12.25 37.99
C PRO A 22 -16.99 12.08 37.13
N SER A 23 -15.98 11.45 37.71
CA SER A 23 -14.77 11.03 37.04
C SER A 23 -15.18 10.17 35.85
N SER A 24 -15.20 10.78 34.67
CA SER A 24 -15.24 10.01 33.44
C SER A 24 -13.92 9.28 33.39
N SER A 25 -13.96 7.98 33.69
CA SER A 25 -12.89 7.05 33.40
C SER A 25 -12.65 7.11 31.89
N PHE A 26 -11.77 8.02 31.47
CA PHE A 26 -11.13 7.93 30.18
C PHE A 26 -10.36 6.62 30.22
N LEU A 27 -10.97 5.57 29.67
CA LEU A 27 -10.24 4.43 29.17
C LEU A 27 -9.22 5.01 28.19
N THR A 28 -7.99 5.18 28.66
CA THR A 28 -6.81 5.33 27.83
C THR A 28 -6.78 4.11 26.92
N ARG A 29 -7.37 4.27 25.74
CA ARG A 29 -7.23 3.32 24.64
C ARG A 29 -5.79 3.46 24.18
N SER A 30 -4.96 2.56 24.71
CA SER A 30 -3.59 2.29 24.29
C SER A 30 -3.49 2.33 22.76
N THR A 31 -2.95 3.42 22.24
CA THR A 31 -2.34 3.48 20.92
C THR A 31 -0.92 2.92 21.07
N ASP A 32 -0.52 2.04 20.14
CA ASP A 32 0.80 1.42 19.99
C ASP A 32 1.11 0.13 20.76
N SER A 33 0.64 -1.00 20.20
CA SER A 33 1.47 -2.18 19.86
C SER A 33 0.74 -3.04 18.81
N HIS A 34 1.02 -2.83 17.52
CA HIS A 34 0.27 -3.43 16.40
C HIS A 34 0.58 -4.92 16.12
N SER A 35 1.00 -5.68 17.13
CA SER A 35 0.98 -7.15 17.11
C SER A 35 0.01 -7.76 18.12
N GLY A 36 -0.56 -6.98 19.05
CA GLY A 36 -1.40 -7.50 20.14
C GLY A 36 -2.81 -7.97 19.75
N GLY A 37 -3.21 -7.85 18.48
CA GLY A 37 -4.58 -8.19 18.03
C GLY A 37 -4.71 -8.78 16.63
N ALA A 38 -3.60 -8.98 15.91
CA ALA A 38 -3.61 -9.65 14.61
C ALA A 38 -3.73 -11.17 14.79
N ASP A 39 -4.58 -11.81 13.98
CA ASP A 39 -4.90 -13.24 14.02
C ASP A 39 -4.58 -13.94 12.68
N GLY A 40 -4.00 -13.18 11.74
CA GLY A 40 -3.45 -13.68 10.49
C GLY A 40 -3.35 -12.56 9.46
N TYR A 41 -3.38 -12.93 8.19
CA TYR A 41 -3.15 -12.04 7.05
C TYR A 41 -4.31 -12.14 6.06
N PHE A 42 -4.56 -11.04 5.36
CA PHE A 42 -5.42 -10.96 4.19
C PHE A 42 -4.60 -10.44 3.01
N ALA A 43 -4.54 -11.24 1.96
CA ALA A 43 -3.87 -10.91 0.71
C ALA A 43 -4.90 -10.62 -0.38
N VAL A 44 -4.66 -9.56 -1.16
CA VAL A 44 -5.37 -9.30 -2.42
C VAL A 44 -4.40 -9.49 -3.56
N THR A 45 -4.79 -10.24 -4.59
CA THR A 45 -3.95 -10.56 -5.75
C THR A 45 -4.80 -10.58 -7.01
N PHE A 46 -4.19 -10.52 -8.18
CA PHE A 46 -4.91 -10.81 -9.43
C PHE A 46 -4.48 -12.16 -10.03
N LYS A 47 -5.21 -12.62 -11.05
CA LYS A 47 -4.83 -13.76 -11.88
C LYS A 47 -4.69 -13.32 -13.33
N THR A 48 -3.62 -13.74 -14.00
CA THR A 48 -3.33 -13.37 -15.39
C THR A 48 -4.45 -13.69 -16.36
N THR A 49 -5.15 -14.81 -16.19
CA THR A 49 -6.20 -15.27 -17.11
C THR A 49 -7.55 -14.60 -16.89
N GLU A 50 -7.73 -13.89 -15.78
CA GLU A 50 -9.02 -13.31 -15.40
C GLU A 50 -8.98 -11.78 -15.29
N GLU A 51 -7.83 -11.19 -14.94
CA GLU A 51 -7.62 -9.73 -14.75
C GLU A 51 -8.69 -9.12 -13.83
N LYS A 52 -8.91 -9.80 -12.71
CA LYS A 52 -9.83 -9.47 -11.60
C LYS A 52 -9.10 -9.63 -10.26
N ILE A 53 -9.66 -9.07 -9.20
CA ILE A 53 -9.07 -9.15 -7.85
C ILE A 53 -9.63 -10.32 -7.08
N PHE A 54 -8.74 -11.08 -6.44
CA PHE A 54 -9.03 -12.23 -5.59
C PHE A 54 -8.50 -11.97 -4.18
N GLY A 55 -9.13 -12.61 -3.18
CA GLY A 55 -8.73 -12.52 -1.79
C GLY A 55 -8.30 -13.86 -1.26
N HIS A 56 -7.29 -13.84 -0.39
CA HIS A 56 -6.83 -15.03 0.32
C HIS A 56 -6.49 -14.69 1.76
N VAL A 57 -6.62 -15.66 2.66
CA VAL A 57 -6.27 -15.51 4.07
C VAL A 57 -5.30 -16.58 4.52
N ALA A 58 -4.39 -16.21 5.41
CA ALA A 58 -3.48 -17.12 6.10
C ALA A 58 -3.58 -16.87 7.61
N LYS A 59 -3.64 -17.93 8.41
CA LYS A 59 -3.62 -17.78 9.88
C LYS A 59 -2.20 -17.50 10.36
N VAL A 60 -2.09 -16.94 11.57
CA VAL A 60 -0.83 -17.00 12.31
C VAL A 60 -0.39 -18.47 12.43
N GLY A 61 0.84 -18.81 12.05
CA GLY A 61 1.24 -20.22 11.89
C GLY A 61 1.42 -20.68 10.46
N GLU A 62 0.77 -20.00 9.51
CA GLU A 62 0.61 -20.44 8.12
C GLU A 62 1.04 -19.33 7.16
N GLU A 63 2.12 -18.62 7.49
CA GLU A 63 2.53 -17.36 6.85
C GLU A 63 2.73 -17.44 5.32
N THR A 64 2.78 -18.64 4.73
CA THR A 64 2.89 -18.88 3.27
C THR A 64 1.81 -19.81 2.71
N THR A 65 0.84 -20.23 3.52
CA THR A 65 -0.23 -21.14 3.10
C THR A 65 -1.57 -20.41 3.14
N PHE A 66 -1.92 -19.76 2.03
CA PHE A 66 -3.12 -18.96 1.93
C PHE A 66 -4.30 -19.78 1.39
N THR A 67 -5.49 -19.50 1.93
CA THR A 67 -6.75 -20.08 1.47
C THR A 67 -7.60 -19.00 0.82
N ALA A 68 -8.15 -19.27 -0.36
CA ALA A 68 -9.03 -18.33 -1.05
C ALA A 68 -10.30 -18.05 -0.22
N VAL A 69 -10.72 -16.78 -0.17
CA VAL A 69 -12.02 -16.38 0.38
C VAL A 69 -13.06 -16.29 -0.74
N ASN A 70 -14.33 -16.00 -0.40
CA ASN A 70 -15.42 -15.85 -1.38
C ASN A 70 -15.54 -17.08 -2.32
N GLN A 71 -15.30 -18.28 -1.78
CA GLN A 71 -15.31 -19.55 -2.53
C GLN A 71 -14.35 -19.57 -3.75
N GLY A 72 -13.27 -18.78 -3.72
CA GLY A 72 -12.33 -18.66 -4.84
C GLY A 72 -12.84 -17.82 -6.02
N LYS A 73 -14.01 -17.19 -5.89
CA LYS A 73 -14.55 -16.24 -6.86
C LYS A 73 -13.86 -14.88 -6.72
N PRO A 74 -13.83 -14.06 -7.78
CA PRO A 74 -13.32 -12.70 -7.70
C PRO A 74 -14.01 -11.89 -6.60
N LEU A 75 -13.24 -11.12 -5.83
CA LEU A 75 -13.78 -10.12 -4.90
C LEU A 75 -14.28 -8.90 -5.67
N LEU A 76 -13.48 -8.43 -6.62
CA LEU A 76 -13.71 -7.18 -7.33
C LEU A 76 -13.48 -7.39 -8.83
N VAL A 77 -14.37 -6.77 -9.60
CA VAL A 77 -14.34 -6.80 -11.07
C VAL A 77 -14.42 -5.37 -11.56
N ALA A 78 -13.46 -4.97 -12.39
CA ALA A 78 -13.50 -3.69 -13.08
C ALA A 78 -14.72 -3.64 -14.02
N SER A 79 -15.54 -2.61 -13.84
CA SER A 79 -16.74 -2.33 -14.65
C SER A 79 -16.55 -1.09 -15.53
N LYS A 80 -15.55 -0.27 -15.21
CA LYS A 80 -15.16 0.96 -15.91
C LYS A 80 -13.79 0.79 -16.59
N GLY A 81 -13.33 1.83 -17.27
CA GLY A 81 -12.00 1.87 -17.88
C GLY A 81 -11.82 0.79 -18.94
N THR A 82 -10.67 0.13 -18.91
CA THR A 82 -10.33 -1.01 -19.76
C THR A 82 -11.13 -2.28 -19.42
N ARG A 83 -11.86 -2.28 -18.29
CA ARG A 83 -12.59 -3.44 -17.73
C ARG A 83 -11.69 -4.61 -17.34
N GLY A 84 -10.39 -4.39 -17.19
CA GLY A 84 -9.45 -5.29 -16.57
C GLY A 84 -8.78 -4.58 -15.40
N VAL A 85 -8.49 -5.32 -14.33
CA VAL A 85 -7.76 -4.79 -13.17
C VAL A 85 -6.60 -5.71 -12.78
N ARG A 86 -5.46 -5.08 -12.50
CA ARG A 86 -4.21 -5.75 -12.12
C ARG A 86 -3.59 -5.07 -10.91
N ASP A 87 -2.60 -5.75 -10.33
CA ASP A 87 -1.71 -5.22 -9.30
C ASP A 87 -2.45 -4.55 -8.12
N PRO A 88 -3.42 -5.24 -7.49
CA PRO A 88 -4.19 -4.65 -6.40
C PRO A 88 -3.33 -4.36 -5.18
N PHE A 89 -3.59 -3.23 -4.53
CA PHE A 89 -3.05 -2.90 -3.22
C PHE A 89 -4.17 -2.67 -2.22
N VAL A 90 -4.12 -3.37 -1.08
CA VAL A 90 -5.06 -3.20 0.02
C VAL A 90 -4.43 -2.33 1.10
N VAL A 91 -5.14 -1.28 1.52
CA VAL A 91 -4.68 -0.35 2.54
C VAL A 91 -5.76 -0.13 3.59
N ALA A 92 -5.33 -0.07 4.84
CA ALA A 92 -6.20 0.23 5.98
C ALA A 92 -6.05 1.69 6.41
N SER A 93 -7.15 2.26 6.88
CA SER A 93 -7.14 3.48 7.71
C SER A 93 -6.28 3.27 8.98
N PRO A 94 -5.72 4.35 9.57
CA PRO A 94 -4.96 4.24 10.82
C PRO A 94 -5.76 3.58 11.96
N THR A 95 -7.07 3.81 11.96
CA THR A 95 -8.04 3.26 12.92
C THR A 95 -8.48 1.82 12.60
N HIS A 96 -8.10 1.29 11.43
CA HIS A 96 -8.44 -0.05 10.94
C HIS A 96 -9.96 -0.33 10.92
N ASP A 97 -10.76 0.70 10.62
CA ASP A 97 -12.22 0.62 10.48
C ASP A 97 -12.69 0.88 9.03
N ARG A 98 -11.81 1.38 8.19
CA ARG A 98 -11.98 1.54 6.74
C ARG A 98 -10.80 0.96 5.98
N PHE A 99 -11.09 0.40 4.81
CA PHE A 99 -10.16 -0.27 3.91
C PHE A 99 -10.41 0.20 2.49
N TRP A 100 -9.34 0.27 1.70
CA TRP A 100 -9.43 0.51 0.27
C TRP A 100 -8.65 -0.57 -0.46
N ILE A 101 -9.14 -0.95 -1.63
CA ILE A 101 -8.35 -1.64 -2.64
C ILE A 101 -8.22 -0.69 -3.82
N ILE A 102 -6.97 -0.43 -4.20
CA ILE A 102 -6.61 0.32 -5.40
C ILE A 102 -5.98 -0.63 -6.41
N GLY A 103 -6.17 -0.42 -7.71
CA GLY A 103 -5.60 -1.29 -8.73
C GLY A 103 -5.38 -0.62 -10.07
N THR A 104 -4.45 -1.17 -10.85
CA THR A 104 -4.14 -0.76 -12.22
C THR A 104 -5.35 -0.96 -13.12
N ASP A 105 -5.80 0.08 -13.84
CA ASP A 105 -6.77 -0.06 -14.93
C ASP A 105 -6.07 -0.56 -16.21
N LEU A 106 -6.03 -1.88 -16.37
CA LEU A 106 -5.41 -2.52 -17.52
C LEU A 106 -6.05 -3.89 -17.81
N ASN A 107 -6.50 -4.04 -19.06
CA ASN A 107 -6.86 -5.31 -19.66
C ASN A 107 -5.76 -5.70 -20.65
N ALA A 108 -4.72 -6.39 -20.16
CA ALA A 108 -3.59 -6.76 -20.99
C ALA A 108 -3.99 -7.75 -22.08
N SER A 109 -5.00 -8.58 -21.83
CA SER A 109 -5.53 -9.53 -22.81
C SER A 109 -6.14 -8.81 -24.02
N ALA A 110 -6.89 -7.73 -23.79
CA ALA A 110 -7.53 -6.95 -24.86
C ALA A 110 -6.52 -6.24 -25.78
N ILE A 111 -5.30 -5.99 -25.29
CA ILE A 111 -4.21 -5.38 -26.06
C ILE A 111 -3.14 -6.40 -26.49
N ASN A 112 -3.45 -7.71 -26.45
CA ASN A 112 -2.52 -8.79 -26.81
C ASN A 112 -1.17 -8.72 -26.07
N GLN A 113 -1.19 -8.33 -24.78
CA GLN A 113 0.00 -8.15 -23.94
C GLN A 113 1.00 -7.11 -24.50
N ASN A 114 0.54 -6.15 -25.30
CA ASN A 114 1.38 -5.08 -25.84
C ASN A 114 1.70 -4.01 -24.78
N PHE A 115 2.55 -4.35 -23.82
CA PHE A 115 2.96 -3.43 -22.75
C PHE A 115 3.74 -2.20 -23.26
N THR A 116 4.30 -2.25 -24.47
CA THR A 116 4.89 -1.06 -25.12
C THR A 116 3.81 -0.05 -25.48
N GLU A 117 2.73 -0.51 -26.12
CA GLU A 117 1.58 0.36 -26.43
C GLU A 117 0.89 0.87 -25.16
N ALA A 118 0.72 0.01 -24.16
CA ALA A 118 0.13 0.41 -22.88
C ALA A 118 0.99 1.42 -22.11
N ARG A 119 2.31 1.47 -22.34
CA ARG A 119 3.19 2.52 -21.80
C ARG A 119 2.99 3.88 -22.47
N HIS A 120 2.43 3.91 -23.68
CA HIS A 120 2.20 5.14 -24.42
C HIS A 120 0.75 5.61 -24.31
N TYR A 121 -0.21 4.68 -24.34
CA TYR A 121 -1.63 4.97 -24.47
C TYR A 121 -2.48 4.24 -23.42
N GLY A 122 -1.88 3.88 -22.29
CA GLY A 122 -2.55 3.20 -21.19
C GLY A 122 -3.46 4.13 -20.38
N SER A 123 -4.19 3.53 -19.45
CA SER A 123 -5.01 4.30 -18.51
C SER A 123 -4.13 5.13 -17.58
N THR A 124 -4.57 6.37 -17.33
CA THR A 124 -3.98 7.29 -16.35
C THR A 124 -4.78 7.32 -15.03
N SER A 125 -5.61 6.29 -14.83
CA SER A 125 -6.55 6.16 -13.74
C SER A 125 -6.30 4.92 -12.89
N LEU A 126 -6.77 4.98 -11.64
CA LEU A 126 -6.82 3.85 -10.72
C LEU A 126 -8.26 3.40 -10.52
N HIS A 127 -8.46 2.08 -10.46
CA HIS A 127 -9.67 1.53 -9.87
C HIS A 127 -9.58 1.60 -8.34
N ILE A 128 -10.67 1.99 -7.68
CA ILE A 128 -10.75 2.20 -6.24
C ILE A 128 -12.06 1.63 -5.69
N TRP A 129 -11.92 0.73 -4.72
CA TRP A 129 -13.02 0.17 -3.94
C TRP A 129 -12.81 0.42 -2.45
N GLU A 130 -13.88 0.65 -1.73
CA GLU A 130 -13.87 0.93 -0.30
C GLU A 130 -14.69 -0.10 0.47
N SER A 131 -14.24 -0.48 1.67
CA SER A 131 -14.95 -1.35 2.58
C SER A 131 -14.75 -0.94 4.04
N THR A 132 -15.72 -1.24 4.91
CA THR A 132 -15.58 -1.13 6.38
C THR A 132 -15.41 -2.49 7.06
N ASP A 133 -15.44 -3.59 6.30
CA ASP A 133 -15.43 -4.94 6.84
C ASP A 133 -14.61 -5.98 6.06
N LEU A 134 -13.94 -5.56 4.97
CA LEU A 134 -13.16 -6.38 4.03
C LEU A 134 -13.99 -7.40 3.21
N VAL A 135 -15.32 -7.39 3.35
CA VAL A 135 -16.24 -8.34 2.71
C VAL A 135 -17.19 -7.61 1.77
N ASN A 136 -17.82 -6.55 2.27
CA ASN A 136 -18.73 -5.70 1.51
C ASN A 136 -17.94 -4.51 0.96
N TRP A 137 -17.78 -4.47 -0.35
CA TRP A 137 -17.06 -3.43 -1.07
C TRP A 137 -18.02 -2.50 -1.79
N SER A 138 -17.62 -1.24 -1.95
CA SER A 138 -18.34 -0.27 -2.78
C SER A 138 -18.42 -0.71 -4.24
N GLY A 139 -19.16 0.06 -5.06
CA GLY A 139 -19.00 -0.02 -6.51
C GLY A 139 -17.59 0.41 -6.95
N ASP A 140 -17.25 0.05 -8.18
CA ASP A 140 -16.00 0.42 -8.85
C ASP A 140 -15.94 1.92 -9.15
N ASN A 141 -14.96 2.61 -8.56
CA ASN A 141 -14.64 4.00 -8.85
C ASN A 141 -13.34 4.07 -9.65
N LEU A 142 -13.41 4.64 -10.85
CA LEU A 142 -12.24 4.91 -11.67
C LEU A 142 -11.86 6.38 -11.47
N VAL A 143 -10.66 6.63 -10.95
CA VAL A 143 -10.17 7.98 -10.63
C VAL A 143 -8.91 8.28 -11.42
N GLN A 144 -8.95 9.32 -12.25
CA GLN A 144 -7.77 9.81 -12.96
C GLN A 144 -6.82 10.47 -11.97
N VAL A 145 -5.60 9.95 -11.86
CA VAL A 145 -4.58 10.46 -10.93
C VAL A 145 -3.42 11.15 -11.64
N MET A 146 -3.21 10.85 -12.93
CA MET A 146 -2.30 11.61 -13.80
C MET A 146 -3.15 12.44 -14.79
N PRO A 147 -3.34 13.75 -14.57
CA PRO A 147 -4.13 14.59 -15.47
C PRO A 147 -3.45 14.77 -16.84
N ASP A 148 -4.27 15.01 -17.87
CA ASP A 148 -3.82 15.15 -19.26
C ASP A 148 -2.71 16.21 -19.44
N SER A 149 -2.68 17.24 -18.60
CA SER A 149 -1.63 18.27 -18.62
C SER A 149 -0.21 17.74 -18.37
N LEU A 150 -0.08 16.53 -17.81
CA LEU A 150 1.22 15.88 -17.58
C LEU A 150 1.65 14.96 -18.73
N GLN A 151 0.81 14.75 -19.75
CA GLN A 151 1.11 13.88 -20.90
C GLN A 151 1.62 12.51 -20.45
N ALA A 152 0.93 11.90 -19.49
CA ALA A 152 1.32 10.60 -18.92
C ALA A 152 0.87 9.46 -19.83
N GLY A 153 1.71 8.44 -19.94
CA GLY A 153 1.41 7.25 -20.75
C GLY A 153 0.60 6.18 -20.02
N MET A 154 0.76 6.07 -18.70
CA MET A 154 0.09 5.06 -17.88
C MET A 154 0.17 5.35 -16.37
N VAL A 155 -0.63 4.64 -15.57
CA VAL A 155 -0.56 4.56 -14.11
C VAL A 155 -0.63 3.09 -13.69
N TRP A 156 0.47 2.52 -13.21
CA TRP A 156 0.58 1.08 -12.90
C TRP A 156 1.04 0.78 -11.48
N ALA A 157 0.66 -0.41 -11.01
CA ALA A 157 1.11 -1.04 -9.76
C ALA A 157 1.03 -0.09 -8.56
N PRO A 158 -0.17 0.38 -8.19
CA PRO A 158 -0.29 1.36 -7.12
C PRO A 158 0.07 0.76 -5.77
N SER A 159 0.62 1.57 -4.87
CA SER A 159 0.75 1.24 -3.44
C SER A 159 0.47 2.47 -2.57
N ALA A 160 0.20 2.29 -1.28
CA ALA A 160 -0.17 3.40 -0.42
C ALA A 160 0.36 3.26 1.01
N VAL A 161 0.81 4.37 1.57
CA VAL A 161 1.25 4.49 2.97
C VAL A 161 0.53 5.65 3.61
N TYR A 162 0.01 5.46 4.82
CA TYR A 162 -0.51 6.57 5.60
C TYR A 162 0.63 7.37 6.22
N ASP A 163 0.74 8.64 5.86
CA ASP A 163 1.75 9.57 6.37
C ASP A 163 1.16 10.38 7.53
N HIS A 164 1.57 10.02 8.74
CA HIS A 164 1.14 10.68 9.98
C HIS A 164 1.54 12.16 10.07
N SER A 165 2.55 12.61 9.32
CA SER A 165 3.02 14.00 9.38
C SER A 165 2.06 14.98 8.69
N ILE A 166 1.28 14.48 7.73
CA ILE A 166 0.33 15.28 6.92
C ILE A 166 -1.12 14.82 7.06
N ASP A 167 -1.40 13.77 7.84
CA ASP A 167 -2.73 13.19 8.06
C ASP A 167 -3.42 12.79 6.74
N GLN A 168 -2.65 12.16 5.85
CA GLN A 168 -3.08 11.73 4.51
C GLN A 168 -2.37 10.44 4.10
N PHE A 169 -2.95 9.72 3.15
CA PHE A 169 -2.23 8.68 2.41
C PHE A 169 -1.34 9.33 1.37
N SER A 170 -0.10 8.84 1.27
CA SER A 170 0.73 8.97 0.09
C SER A 170 0.50 7.74 -0.77
N VAL A 171 0.01 7.94 -1.99
CA VAL A 171 -0.29 6.88 -2.96
C VAL A 171 0.75 6.98 -4.06
N PHE A 172 1.38 5.85 -4.38
CA PHE A 172 2.49 5.74 -5.33
C PHE A 172 2.06 4.89 -6.51
N TRP A 173 2.68 5.10 -7.68
CA TRP A 173 2.50 4.29 -8.88
C TRP A 173 3.67 4.49 -9.84
N ALA A 174 3.88 3.53 -10.74
CA ALA A 174 4.76 3.71 -11.87
C ALA A 174 4.07 4.54 -12.97
N SER A 175 4.80 5.46 -13.60
CA SER A 175 4.35 6.21 -14.77
C SER A 175 5.53 6.71 -15.60
N LYS A 176 5.25 7.11 -16.83
CA LYS A 176 6.16 7.85 -17.70
C LYS A 176 5.39 8.99 -18.37
N THR A 177 6.11 10.03 -18.78
CA THR A 177 5.52 11.21 -19.40
C THR A 177 6.16 11.52 -20.74
N PHE A 178 5.42 12.21 -21.60
CA PHE A 178 5.87 12.66 -22.90
C PHE A 178 6.07 14.19 -22.91
N PRO A 179 6.99 14.70 -23.76
CA PRO A 179 7.12 16.14 -23.97
C PRO A 179 5.80 16.78 -24.40
N ALA A 180 5.56 18.04 -24.01
CA ALA A 180 4.33 18.76 -24.36
C ALA A 180 4.16 18.99 -25.87
N ASP A 181 5.26 18.95 -26.64
CA ASP A 181 5.27 19.01 -28.10
C ASP A 181 5.16 17.63 -28.78
N ASP A 182 5.00 16.56 -27.99
CA ASP A 182 4.68 15.20 -28.43
C ASP A 182 3.30 14.73 -27.90
N PRO A 183 2.19 15.43 -28.23
CA PRO A 183 0.86 15.06 -27.76
C PRO A 183 0.35 13.72 -28.31
N GLY A 184 1.04 13.19 -29.33
CA GLY A 184 0.77 11.87 -29.88
C GLY A 184 1.54 10.75 -29.19
N HIS A 185 2.38 11.03 -28.21
CA HIS A 185 3.22 10.06 -27.51
C HIS A 185 4.02 9.17 -28.50
N LEU A 186 4.57 9.78 -29.55
CA LEU A 186 5.24 9.09 -30.65
C LEU A 186 6.72 8.81 -30.36
N THR A 187 7.33 9.57 -29.45
CA THR A 187 8.70 9.36 -28.98
C THR A 187 8.72 8.30 -27.87
N ASN A 188 9.90 7.98 -27.33
CA ASN A 188 10.00 7.09 -26.19
C ASN A 188 9.61 7.75 -24.86
N GLY A 189 9.33 9.06 -24.80
CA GLY A 189 9.05 9.77 -23.54
C GLY A 189 10.18 9.66 -22.51
N SER A 190 9.84 9.87 -21.23
CA SER A 190 10.74 9.59 -20.11
C SER A 190 10.92 8.08 -19.89
N LEU A 191 11.93 7.71 -19.08
CA LEU A 191 11.93 6.41 -18.42
C LEU A 191 10.72 6.29 -17.48
N ASP A 192 10.35 5.05 -17.16
CA ASP A 192 9.38 4.78 -16.09
C ASP A 192 9.95 5.29 -14.75
N GLN A 193 9.14 6.04 -14.02
CA GLN A 193 9.46 6.64 -12.73
C GLN A 193 8.36 6.30 -11.75
N ILE A 194 8.66 6.38 -10.46
CA ILE A 194 7.64 6.27 -9.42
C ILE A 194 7.11 7.65 -9.11
N TRP A 195 5.81 7.84 -9.33
CA TRP A 195 5.05 9.04 -9.02
C TRP A 195 4.26 8.85 -7.74
N TYR A 196 3.82 9.95 -7.15
CA TYR A 196 2.93 9.93 -6.01
C TYR A 196 1.96 11.12 -5.99
N ALA A 197 0.84 10.95 -5.29
CA ALA A 197 -0.03 12.03 -4.84
C ALA A 197 -0.59 11.72 -3.44
N HIS A 198 -1.08 12.74 -2.76
CA HIS A 198 -1.73 12.59 -1.47
C HIS A 198 -3.25 12.54 -1.59
N THR A 199 -3.89 11.78 -0.69
CA THR A 199 -5.34 11.72 -0.56
C THR A 199 -5.76 11.44 0.88
N LYS A 200 -6.94 11.92 1.27
CA LYS A 200 -7.59 11.55 2.55
C LYS A 200 -8.59 10.42 2.40
N ASP A 201 -9.16 10.26 1.20
CA ASP A 201 -10.40 9.53 0.98
C ASP A 201 -10.36 8.60 -0.23
N PHE A 202 -9.25 8.59 -0.98
CA PHE A 202 -9.11 7.88 -2.26
C PHE A 202 -10.14 8.31 -3.30
N ARG A 203 -10.58 9.57 -3.25
CA ARG A 203 -11.45 10.21 -4.25
C ARG A 203 -10.81 11.46 -4.80
N ASN A 204 -10.24 12.27 -3.91
CA ASN A 204 -9.56 13.51 -4.26
C ASN A 204 -8.06 13.33 -4.07
N PHE A 205 -7.30 13.58 -5.11
CA PHE A 205 -5.84 13.48 -5.11
C PHE A 205 -5.22 14.85 -5.35
N THR A 206 -4.09 15.13 -4.70
CA THR A 206 -3.27 16.29 -5.04
C THR A 206 -2.66 16.14 -6.44
N MET A 207 -2.14 17.23 -7.01
CA MET A 207 -1.33 17.15 -8.24
C MET A 207 -0.15 16.20 -8.00
N PRO A 208 0.07 15.18 -8.85
CA PRO A 208 1.10 14.18 -8.63
C PRO A 208 2.50 14.74 -8.92
N ARG A 209 3.50 14.11 -8.30
CA ARG A 209 4.92 14.46 -8.44
C ARG A 209 5.75 13.20 -8.55
N VAL A 210 6.96 13.30 -9.10
CA VAL A 210 7.94 12.22 -9.06
C VAL A 210 8.41 12.00 -7.62
N TRP A 211 8.34 10.76 -7.14
CA TRP A 211 8.89 10.31 -5.86
C TRP A 211 10.27 9.68 -6.03
N ALA A 212 10.45 8.86 -7.06
CA ALA A 212 11.71 8.19 -7.34
C ALA A 212 11.96 8.09 -8.85
N SER A 213 13.21 8.35 -9.25
CA SER A 213 13.68 8.25 -10.62
C SER A 213 15.14 7.80 -10.62
N SER A 214 15.56 7.10 -11.69
CA SER A 214 16.96 6.71 -11.92
C SER A 214 17.34 6.94 -13.38
N ASP A 215 18.57 6.58 -13.71
CA ASP A 215 19.08 6.35 -15.07
C ASP A 215 18.52 5.08 -15.75
N VAL A 216 17.74 4.28 -15.01
CA VAL A 216 16.98 3.12 -15.47
C VAL A 216 15.49 3.31 -15.15
N GLY A 217 14.62 2.59 -15.88
CA GLY A 217 13.19 2.58 -15.58
C GLY A 217 12.91 1.91 -14.23
N LEU A 218 12.03 2.51 -13.44
CA LEU A 218 11.58 2.00 -12.14
C LEU A 218 10.08 1.72 -12.18
N ILE A 219 9.68 0.50 -11.78
CA ILE A 219 8.27 0.13 -11.60
C ILE A 219 8.08 -0.69 -10.31
N ASP A 220 6.83 -1.02 -10.02
CA ASP A 220 6.40 -1.97 -8.98
C ASP A 220 6.96 -1.64 -7.59
N GLN A 221 6.63 -0.44 -7.11
CA GLN A 221 7.04 0.02 -5.79
C GLN A 221 6.20 -0.58 -4.66
N GLU A 222 6.87 -1.13 -3.66
CA GLU A 222 6.29 -1.60 -2.41
C GLU A 222 6.99 -0.92 -1.24
N ILE A 223 6.23 -0.49 -0.23
CA ILE A 223 6.78 0.18 0.96
C ILE A 223 6.38 -0.58 2.24
N LEU A 224 7.40 -1.03 2.98
CA LEU A 224 7.23 -1.63 4.29
C LEU A 224 7.44 -0.56 5.38
N THR A 225 6.37 -0.24 6.11
CA THR A 225 6.42 0.61 7.30
C THR A 225 7.06 -0.11 8.47
N THR A 226 7.76 0.61 9.35
CA THR A 226 8.28 0.05 10.60
C THR A 226 7.61 0.66 11.83
N SER A 227 7.93 0.15 13.02
CA SER A 227 7.49 0.76 14.28
C SER A 227 8.07 2.16 14.52
N ASP A 228 9.22 2.46 13.91
CA ASP A 228 9.76 3.81 13.86
C ASP A 228 9.13 4.55 12.67
N LYS A 229 8.44 5.66 12.98
CA LYS A 229 7.68 6.46 12.01
C LYS A 229 8.54 7.11 10.92
N ASN A 230 9.85 7.18 11.11
CA ASN A 230 10.79 7.71 10.11
C ASN A 230 11.56 6.62 9.36
N THR A 231 11.44 5.37 9.78
CA THR A 231 12.15 4.24 9.17
C THR A 231 11.21 3.46 8.26
N PHE A 232 11.60 3.34 7.00
CA PHE A 232 10.87 2.60 5.98
C PHE A 232 11.84 1.76 5.15
N TYR A 233 11.33 0.65 4.64
CA TYR A 233 11.97 -0.07 3.54
C TYR A 233 11.12 0.09 2.30
N ARG A 234 11.76 0.14 1.14
CA ARG A 234 11.06 0.04 -0.14
C ARG A 234 11.69 -1.00 -1.02
N PHE A 235 10.86 -1.58 -1.85
CA PHE A 235 11.26 -2.50 -2.90
C PHE A 235 10.85 -1.91 -4.24
N LEU A 236 11.75 -1.99 -5.21
CA LEU A 236 11.57 -1.41 -6.53
C LEU A 236 12.12 -2.39 -7.57
N LYS A 237 11.46 -2.47 -8.72
CA LYS A 237 11.98 -3.20 -9.87
C LYS A 237 12.80 -2.26 -10.75
N ASP A 238 14.01 -2.72 -11.09
CA ASP A 238 14.87 -2.11 -12.09
C ASP A 238 14.55 -2.74 -13.45
N GLU A 239 14.02 -1.96 -14.40
CA GLU A 239 13.63 -2.44 -15.74
C GLU A 239 14.82 -2.78 -16.64
N ASN A 240 16.06 -2.38 -16.31
CA ASN A 240 17.24 -2.70 -17.09
C ASN A 240 17.77 -4.11 -16.79
N VAL A 241 17.88 -4.46 -15.51
CA VAL A 241 18.28 -5.83 -15.10
C VAL A 241 17.09 -6.75 -14.87
N THR A 242 15.87 -6.20 -14.79
CA THR A 242 14.60 -6.89 -14.55
C THR A 242 14.50 -7.62 -13.21
N GLU A 243 15.17 -7.08 -12.19
CA GLU A 243 15.23 -7.64 -10.84
C GLU A 243 14.70 -6.63 -9.81
N VAL A 244 14.26 -7.14 -8.66
CA VAL A 244 13.80 -6.32 -7.53
C VAL A 244 14.95 -6.04 -6.58
N TYR A 245 15.02 -4.82 -6.05
CA TYR A 245 15.99 -4.45 -5.04
C TYR A 245 15.35 -3.80 -3.83
N ALA A 246 16.12 -3.71 -2.73
CA ALA A 246 15.68 -3.10 -1.48
C ALA A 246 16.48 -1.84 -1.14
N GLU A 247 15.78 -0.84 -0.61
CA GLU A 247 16.33 0.38 -0.04
C GLU A 247 15.72 0.64 1.34
N LYS A 248 16.46 1.39 2.16
CA LYS A 248 16.04 1.83 3.49
C LYS A 248 16.18 3.33 3.63
N THR A 249 15.25 3.94 4.35
CA THR A 249 15.42 5.30 4.87
C THR A 249 15.21 5.28 6.39
N THR A 250 15.86 6.21 7.08
CA THR A 250 15.62 6.54 8.50
C THR A 250 15.26 8.01 8.69
N THR A 251 15.09 8.74 7.59
CA THR A 251 14.82 10.19 7.56
C THR A 251 13.40 10.51 7.05
N GLY A 252 12.54 9.49 6.96
CA GLY A 252 11.14 9.61 6.54
C GLY A 252 10.88 9.17 5.10
N LEU A 253 9.60 8.99 4.76
CA LEU A 253 9.14 8.46 3.47
C LEU A 253 9.61 9.28 2.25
N PHE A 254 9.81 10.59 2.44
CA PHE A 254 10.32 11.53 1.44
C PHE A 254 11.77 12.00 1.75
N GLY A 255 12.47 11.26 2.60
CA GLY A 255 13.86 11.51 2.98
C GLY A 255 14.87 10.84 2.04
N GLU A 256 16.08 10.65 2.56
CA GLU A 256 17.18 10.00 1.85
C GLU A 256 17.03 8.47 1.92
N TRP A 257 17.17 7.81 0.77
CA TRP A 257 17.08 6.36 0.63
C TRP A 257 18.44 5.76 0.32
N HIS A 258 18.77 4.65 1.00
CA HIS A 258 20.04 3.95 0.85
C HIS A 258 19.82 2.51 0.39
N ARG A 259 20.56 2.13 -0.66
CA ARG A 259 20.55 0.79 -1.26
C ARG A 259 21.15 -0.24 -0.31
N LEU A 260 20.41 -1.33 -0.04
CA LEU A 260 20.85 -2.40 0.87
C LEU A 260 21.67 -3.50 0.17
N GLY A 261 21.63 -3.55 -1.16
CA GLY A 261 22.37 -4.53 -1.95
C GLY A 261 21.99 -4.46 -3.43
N LYS A 262 22.49 -5.40 -4.24
CA LYS A 262 22.23 -5.41 -5.68
C LYS A 262 20.79 -5.78 -6.00
N THR A 263 20.36 -6.98 -5.61
CA THR A 263 19.02 -7.52 -5.82
C THR A 263 18.58 -8.26 -4.56
N VAL A 264 17.27 -8.37 -4.33
CA VAL A 264 16.71 -9.21 -3.27
C VAL A 264 16.83 -10.69 -3.63
N VAL A 265 16.56 -11.02 -4.90
CA VAL A 265 16.57 -12.37 -5.47
C VAL A 265 16.98 -12.25 -6.94
N GLN A 266 17.95 -13.08 -7.35
CA GLN A 266 18.41 -13.08 -8.74
C GLN A 266 17.35 -13.63 -9.70
N GLY A 267 17.38 -13.10 -10.92
CA GLY A 267 16.50 -13.49 -12.01
C GLY A 267 15.29 -12.58 -12.16
N ARG A 268 14.56 -12.77 -13.26
CA ARG A 268 13.46 -11.90 -13.67
C ARG A 268 12.34 -11.93 -12.63
N ARG A 269 12.20 -10.85 -11.87
CA ARG A 269 11.24 -10.72 -10.76
C ARG A 269 10.60 -9.34 -10.80
N GLU A 270 9.36 -9.27 -10.36
CA GLU A 270 8.59 -8.03 -10.28
C GLU A 270 7.58 -8.05 -9.13
N GLY A 271 6.78 -7.01 -9.00
CA GLY A 271 5.66 -6.91 -8.07
C GLY A 271 5.93 -7.30 -6.61
N PRO A 272 6.92 -6.72 -5.93
CA PRO A 272 7.18 -7.04 -4.53
C PRO A 272 5.94 -6.84 -3.65
N ALA A 273 5.71 -7.75 -2.71
CA ALA A 273 4.71 -7.57 -1.64
C ALA A 273 5.30 -8.01 -0.31
N SER A 274 5.27 -7.12 0.69
CA SER A 274 6.02 -7.30 1.93
C SER A 274 5.13 -7.28 3.17
N TYR A 275 5.46 -8.09 4.18
CA TYR A 275 4.76 -8.08 5.47
C TYR A 275 5.64 -8.65 6.57
N ARG A 276 5.36 -8.25 7.82
CA ARG A 276 6.04 -8.75 9.02
C ARG A 276 5.36 -10.01 9.55
N ASP A 277 6.16 -10.93 10.07
CA ASP A 277 5.67 -12.06 10.83
C ASP A 277 5.05 -11.57 12.16
N ILE A 278 3.82 -12.00 12.44
CA ILE A 278 3.08 -11.62 13.66
C ILE A 278 3.73 -12.21 14.93
N ARG A 279 4.34 -13.40 14.87
CA ARG A 279 4.97 -14.09 16.01
C ARG A 279 6.45 -13.77 16.15
N ASN A 280 7.13 -13.43 15.06
CA ASN A 280 8.54 -13.05 15.05
C ASN A 280 8.73 -11.68 14.38
N PRO A 281 8.58 -10.55 15.10
CA PRO A 281 8.61 -9.21 14.49
C PRO A 281 9.90 -8.84 13.75
N SER A 282 11.02 -9.54 13.98
CA SER A 282 12.26 -9.37 13.20
C SER A 282 12.15 -9.97 11.80
N ARG A 283 11.31 -11.01 11.63
CA ARG A 283 11.10 -11.66 10.34
C ARG A 283 10.21 -10.81 9.43
N THR A 284 10.72 -10.59 8.24
CA THR A 284 9.99 -10.00 7.12
C THR A 284 9.83 -11.03 6.02
N TYR A 285 8.62 -11.17 5.50
CA TYR A 285 8.34 -11.90 4.28
C TYR A 285 8.31 -10.94 3.09
N LEU A 286 8.78 -11.41 1.95
CA LEU A 286 8.73 -10.72 0.67
C LEU A 286 8.28 -11.71 -0.40
N TRP A 287 7.20 -11.38 -1.08
CA TRP A 287 6.78 -12.10 -2.28
C TRP A 287 7.27 -11.35 -3.50
N VAL A 288 7.77 -12.08 -4.50
CA VAL A 288 8.19 -11.51 -5.80
C VAL A 288 7.61 -12.34 -6.93
N ASP A 289 7.00 -11.68 -7.91
CA ASP A 289 6.29 -12.31 -9.01
C ASP A 289 7.31 -12.81 -10.05
N ASN A 290 7.38 -14.13 -10.20
CA ASN A 290 8.19 -14.76 -11.23
C ASN A 290 7.40 -14.83 -12.54
N TYR A 291 7.34 -13.70 -13.24
CA TYR A 291 6.57 -13.55 -14.48
C TYR A 291 7.14 -14.33 -15.68
N ASN A 292 8.34 -14.91 -15.55
CA ASN A 292 9.02 -15.67 -16.61
C ASN A 292 9.09 -17.19 -16.33
N ALA A 293 8.50 -17.67 -15.23
CA ALA A 293 8.41 -19.11 -14.98
C ALA A 293 7.47 -19.80 -15.97
N THR A 294 7.69 -21.11 -16.18
CA THR A 294 6.74 -21.98 -16.91
C THR A 294 5.32 -21.88 -16.32
N ILE A 295 5.23 -21.64 -15.02
CA ILE A 295 3.99 -21.31 -14.31
C ILE A 295 4.24 -19.97 -13.59
N PRO A 296 3.85 -18.83 -14.19
CA PRO A 296 4.00 -17.53 -13.55
C PRO A 296 3.23 -17.44 -12.24
N GLY A 297 3.83 -16.80 -11.25
CA GLY A 297 3.27 -16.70 -9.92
C GLY A 297 4.26 -16.15 -8.90
N TYR A 298 3.71 -15.81 -7.74
CA TYR A 298 4.51 -15.38 -6.61
C TYR A 298 5.38 -16.49 -6.03
N GLU A 299 6.64 -16.13 -5.76
CA GLU A 299 7.55 -16.87 -4.90
C GLU A 299 7.70 -16.09 -3.58
N ALA A 300 7.68 -16.79 -2.44
CA ALA A 300 7.87 -16.17 -1.14
C ALA A 300 9.27 -16.43 -0.58
N TYR A 301 9.84 -15.38 -0.01
CA TYR A 301 11.11 -15.37 0.69
C TYR A 301 10.93 -14.74 2.07
N TYR A 302 11.87 -14.98 2.97
CA TYR A 302 11.93 -14.28 4.25
C TYR A 302 13.35 -13.86 4.61
N SER A 303 13.43 -12.85 5.46
CA SER A 303 14.66 -12.41 6.11
C SER A 303 14.39 -12.10 7.58
N ASP A 304 15.27 -12.57 8.46
CA ASP A 304 15.26 -12.21 9.90
C ASP A 304 16.10 -10.94 10.17
N ASP A 305 16.84 -10.46 9.17
CA ASP A 305 17.61 -9.22 9.16
C ASP A 305 17.53 -8.58 7.77
N ILE A 306 16.49 -7.78 7.55
CA ILE A 306 16.24 -7.11 6.27
C ILE A 306 17.41 -6.17 5.86
N ASP A 307 18.17 -5.63 6.82
CA ASP A 307 19.30 -4.73 6.53
C ASP A 307 20.44 -5.48 5.85
N SER A 308 20.56 -6.80 6.04
CA SER A 308 21.57 -7.63 5.39
C SER A 308 21.27 -7.89 3.91
N ASN A 309 20.05 -7.62 3.45
CA ASN A 309 19.53 -7.96 2.12
C ASN A 309 19.75 -9.45 1.74
N VAL A 310 19.68 -10.36 2.73
CA VAL A 310 19.73 -11.81 2.53
C VAL A 310 18.34 -12.38 2.68
N TRP A 311 17.86 -13.05 1.63
CA TRP A 311 16.50 -13.58 1.53
C TRP A 311 16.52 -15.09 1.32
N THR A 312 15.81 -15.82 2.19
CA THR A 312 15.73 -17.28 2.15
C THR A 312 14.37 -17.71 1.57
N PRO A 313 14.33 -18.60 0.55
CA PRO A 313 13.07 -19.16 0.06
C PRO A 313 12.28 -19.81 1.19
N THR A 314 10.96 -19.62 1.21
CA THR A 314 10.12 -20.20 2.27
C THR A 314 9.94 -21.71 2.08
N SER A 315 9.82 -22.44 3.19
CA SER A 315 9.38 -23.84 3.21
C SER A 315 8.28 -24.00 4.27
N PRO A 316 7.03 -24.36 3.88
CA PRO A 316 6.59 -24.66 2.51
C PRO A 316 6.61 -23.43 1.58
N SER A 317 6.61 -23.69 0.28
CA SER A 317 6.45 -22.66 -0.75
C SER A 317 5.10 -21.97 -0.64
N LEU A 318 5.00 -20.74 -1.19
CA LEU A 318 3.76 -19.98 -1.22
C LEU A 318 2.64 -20.74 -1.94
N THR A 319 1.46 -20.77 -1.33
CA THR A 319 0.25 -21.31 -1.96
C THR A 319 -0.94 -20.35 -1.78
N PRO A 320 -1.84 -20.22 -2.77
CA PRO A 320 -1.83 -20.88 -4.08
C PRO A 320 -0.76 -20.31 -5.04
N ALA A 321 -0.16 -21.17 -5.87
CA ALA A 321 0.93 -20.78 -6.78
C ALA A 321 0.49 -19.83 -7.93
N THR A 322 -0.82 -19.63 -8.14
CA THR A 322 -1.37 -18.81 -9.23
C THR A 322 -1.56 -17.33 -8.84
N MET A 323 -1.24 -16.97 -7.60
CA MET A 323 -1.27 -15.58 -7.16
C MET A 323 -0.23 -14.74 -7.91
N ARG A 324 -0.66 -13.63 -8.51
CA ARG A 324 0.21 -12.61 -9.14
C ARG A 324 0.25 -11.34 -8.30
N HIS A 325 0.98 -10.33 -8.76
CA HIS A 325 1.19 -9.04 -8.11
C HIS A 325 -0.01 -8.60 -7.24
N GLY A 326 0.24 -8.27 -5.98
CA GLY A 326 -0.79 -7.87 -5.03
C GLY A 326 -0.21 -7.28 -3.75
N ALA A 327 -0.99 -7.30 -2.67
CA ALA A 327 -0.58 -6.79 -1.37
C ALA A 327 -1.16 -7.62 -0.22
N ILE A 328 -0.52 -7.55 0.96
CA ILE A 328 -0.89 -8.30 2.15
C ILE A 328 -0.98 -7.36 3.35
N ILE A 329 -2.05 -7.47 4.14
CA ILE A 329 -2.17 -6.78 5.43
C ILE A 329 -2.42 -7.77 6.58
N PRO A 330 -1.96 -7.47 7.80
CA PRO A 330 -2.41 -8.18 8.98
C PRO A 330 -3.90 -7.90 9.24
N VAL A 331 -4.63 -8.89 9.76
CA VAL A 331 -6.05 -8.77 10.09
C VAL A 331 -6.33 -9.26 11.50
N THR A 332 -7.28 -8.60 12.18
CA THR A 332 -7.78 -8.98 13.49
C THR A 332 -8.59 -10.27 13.43
N LYS A 333 -8.76 -10.94 14.58
CA LYS A 333 -9.64 -12.12 14.72
C LYS A 333 -11.05 -11.91 14.17
N ARG A 334 -11.63 -10.71 14.38
CA ARG A 334 -12.97 -10.38 13.86
C ARG A 334 -12.99 -10.22 12.35
N GLN A 335 -11.95 -9.66 11.75
CA GLN A 335 -11.82 -9.58 10.29
C GLN A 335 -11.58 -10.96 9.68
N MET A 336 -10.64 -11.72 10.26
CA MET A 336 -10.36 -13.10 9.85
C MET A 336 -11.62 -13.97 9.86
N HIS A 337 -12.40 -13.90 10.94
CA HIS A 337 -13.65 -14.64 11.05
C HIS A 337 -14.68 -14.28 9.97
N ARG A 338 -14.79 -13.00 9.61
CA ARG A 338 -15.68 -12.52 8.54
C ARG A 338 -15.22 -13.03 7.18
N LEU A 339 -13.93 -12.88 6.87
CA LEU A 339 -13.31 -13.32 5.62
C LEU A 339 -13.44 -14.83 5.41
N MET A 340 -13.21 -15.64 6.44
CA MET A 340 -13.35 -17.11 6.37
C MET A 340 -14.80 -17.59 6.22
N LYS A 341 -15.77 -16.80 6.66
CA LYS A 341 -17.21 -17.12 6.52
C LYS A 341 -17.82 -16.58 5.23
N TRP A 342 -17.08 -15.76 4.49
CA TRP A 342 -17.56 -15.19 3.24
C TRP A 342 -17.79 -16.30 2.22
N ARG A 343 -19.05 -16.40 1.77
CA ARG A 343 -19.51 -17.34 0.76
C ARG A 343 -19.75 -16.66 -0.57
#